data_AF-A0A357NAM0-F1
#
_entry.id   AF-A0A357NAM0-F1
#
_cell.length_a   1.000
_cell.length_b   1.000
_cell.length_c   1.000
_cell.angle_alpha   90.00
_cell.angle_beta   90.00
_cell.angle_gamma   90.00
#
_symmetry.space_group_name_H-M   'P 1'
#
loop_
_entity.id
_entity.type
_entity.pdbx_description
1 polymer ?
#
loop_
_entity_poly.entity_id
_entity_poly.type
_entity_poly.pdbx_seq_one_letter_code
_entity_poly.pdbx_strand_id
1 'polypeptide(L)' 'VSGKASLVSPGVIDVPGDISSAAFLLVAGCIVPDSDILVRGVGVNPTRTGIV' A
#
# COMPACT_ATOMS: atom_id res chain seq x y z
N VAL A 1 -16.36 7.72 -32.02
CA VAL A 1 -16.02 9.17 -31.93
C VAL A 1 -14.64 9.25 -31.30
N SER A 2 -13.62 9.74 -32.02
CA SER A 2 -12.28 9.89 -31.46
C SER A 2 -12.16 11.28 -30.84
N GLY A 3 -11.84 11.36 -29.55
CA GLY A 3 -11.65 12.63 -28.85
C GLY A 3 -10.32 13.27 -29.23
N LYS A 4 -10.27 14.61 -29.32
CA LYS A 4 -9.06 15.38 -29.70
C LYS A 4 -7.91 15.34 -28.67
N ALA A 5 -8.09 14.70 -27.52
CA ALA A 5 -7.10 14.70 -26.44
C ALA A 5 -6.01 13.64 -26.68
N SER A 6 -4.75 14.07 -26.67
CA SER A 6 -3.59 13.18 -26.64
C SER A 6 -3.24 12.83 -25.19
N LEU A 7 -3.20 11.54 -24.86
CA LEU A 7 -2.75 11.07 -23.55
C LEU A 7 -1.24 10.89 -23.60
N VAL A 8 -0.55 11.51 -22.65
CA VAL A 8 0.91 11.38 -22.49
C VAL A 8 1.17 10.63 -21.18
N SER A 9 2.05 9.64 -21.22
CA SER A 9 2.43 8.90 -20.01
C SER A 9 3.16 9.84 -19.04
N PRO A 10 2.86 9.79 -17.73
CA PRO A 10 3.63 10.54 -16.73
C PRO A 10 5.04 9.94 -16.48
N GLY A 11 5.38 8.84 -17.14
CA GLY A 11 6.62 8.10 -16.88
C GLY A 11 6.39 6.94 -15.91
N VAL A 12 7.42 6.60 -15.13
CA VAL A 12 7.36 5.52 -14.14
C VAL A 12 6.63 6.01 -12.89
N ILE A 13 5.71 5.18 -12.38
CA ILE A 13 4.96 5.43 -11.15
C ILE A 13 5.20 4.26 -10.20
N ASP A 14 5.78 4.54 -9.04
CA ASP A 14 5.91 3.55 -7.97
C ASP A 14 4.59 3.46 -7.19
N VAL A 15 3.92 2.31 -7.33
CA VAL A 15 2.67 2.05 -6.63
C VAL A 15 2.97 1.45 -5.25
N PRO A 16 2.52 2.07 -4.15
CA PRO A 16 2.78 1.53 -2.82
C PRO A 16 2.02 0.22 -2.61
N GLY A 17 2.58 -0.64 -1.75
CA GLY A 17 1.91 -1.86 -1.29
C GLY A 17 0.62 -1.55 -0.53
N ASP A 18 -0.34 -2.47 -0.59
CA ASP A 18 -1.66 -2.29 0.00
C ASP A 18 -1.67 -2.52 1.53
N ILE A 19 -2.09 -1.51 2.28
CA ILE A 19 -2.20 -1.58 3.74
C ILE A 19 -3.24 -2.60 4.21
N SER A 20 -4.30 -2.84 3.42
CA SER A 20 -5.31 -3.85 3.77
C SER A 20 -4.74 -5.27 3.69
N SER A 21 -3.76 -5.50 2.82
CA SER A 21 -3.01 -6.76 2.78
C SER A 21 -1.94 -6.84 3.86
N ALA A 22 -1.23 -5.73 4.12
CA ALA A 22 -0.23 -5.64 5.19
C ALA A 22 -0.83 -5.86 6.59
N ALA A 23 -2.09 -5.47 6.79
CA ALA A 23 -2.83 -5.63 8.04
C ALA A 23 -2.75 -7.04 8.65
N PHE A 24 -2.83 -8.09 7.83
CA PHE A 24 -2.75 -9.47 8.32
C PHE A 24 -1.39 -9.78 8.94
N LEU A 25 -0.30 -9.30 8.32
CA LEU A 25 1.05 -9.48 8.85
C LEU A 25 1.28 -8.64 10.11
N LEU A 26 0.74 -7.41 10.14
CA LEU A 26 0.82 -6.54 11.31
C LEU A 26 0.12 -7.16 12.53
N VAL A 27 -1.10 -7.68 12.33
CA VAL A 27 -1.84 -8.37 13.39
C VAL A 27 -1.10 -9.63 13.84
N ALA A 28 -0.55 -10.42 12.91
CA ALA A 28 0.25 -11.59 13.25
C ALA A 28 1.45 -11.22 14.14
N GLY A 29 2.16 -10.13 13.80
CA GLY A 29 3.28 -9.61 14.60
C GLY A 29 2.88 -9.17 16.02
N CYS A 30 1.63 -8.74 16.21
CA CYS A 30 1.12 -8.36 17.53
C CYS A 30 0.71 -9.55 18.41
N ILE A 31 0.27 -10.67 17.81
CA ILE A 31 -0.34 -11.79 18.56
C ILE A 31 0.54 -13.02 18.68
N VAL A 32 1.54 -13.17 17.81
CA VAL A 32 2.48 -14.31 17.85
C VAL A 32 3.69 -13.91 18.70
N PRO A 33 3.98 -14.63 19.81
CA PRO A 33 5.12 -14.32 20.68
C PRO A 33 6.45 -14.27 19.92
N ASP A 34 7.34 -13.39 20.37
CA ASP A 34 8.70 -13.23 19.84
C ASP A 34 8.76 -12.89 18.33
N SER A 35 7.69 -12.35 17.76
CA SER A 35 7.66 -11.90 16.36
C SER A 35 8.45 -10.61 16.15
N ASP A 36 9.22 -10.57 15.06
CA ASP A 36 9.85 -9.36 14.53
C ASP A 36 9.60 -9.28 13.01
N ILE A 37 8.78 -8.32 12.59
CA ILE A 37 8.27 -8.21 11.22
C ILE A 37 8.49 -6.80 10.69
N LEU A 38 9.12 -6.70 9.52
CA LEU A 38 9.26 -5.46 8.76
C LEU A 38 8.56 -5.59 7.40
N VAL A 39 7.43 -4.89 7.24
CA VAL A 39 6.71 -4.80 5.95
C VAL A 39 7.11 -3.51 5.24
N ARG A 40 7.78 -3.63 4.08
CA ARG A 40 8.35 -2.49 3.33
C ARG A 40 7.41 -1.99 2.24
N GLY A 41 7.48 -0.69 1.94
CA GLY A 41 6.82 -0.09 0.80
C GLY A 41 5.29 0.00 0.89
N VAL A 42 4.72 -0.16 2.08
CA VAL A 42 3.26 -0.08 2.30
C VAL A 42 2.79 1.37 2.26
N GLY A 43 1.66 1.61 1.60
CA GLY A 43 1.03 2.92 1.54
C GLY A 43 0.40 3.31 2.87
N VAL A 44 0.75 4.50 3.37
CA VAL A 44 0.23 5.06 4.63
C VAL A 44 -0.73 6.22 4.41
N ASN A 45 -1.63 6.07 3.43
CA ASN A 45 -2.64 7.09 3.14
C ASN A 45 -3.55 7.29 4.37
N PRO A 46 -3.71 8.51 4.92
CA PRO A 46 -4.49 8.79 6.14
C PRO A 46 -5.93 8.25 6.12
N THR A 47 -6.54 8.15 4.94
CA THR A 47 -7.91 7.63 4.78
C THR A 47 -8.00 6.09 4.77
N ARG A 48 -6.86 5.40 4.78
CA ARG A 48 -6.74 3.93 4.72
C ARG A 48 -5.94 3.34 5.90
N THR A 49 -5.37 4.17 6.78
CA THR A 49 -4.52 3.77 7.91
C THR A 49 -5.27 3.53 9.22
N GLY A 50 -6.54 3.14 9.21
CA GLY A 50 -7.30 2.91 10.45
C GLY A 50 -6.77 1.79 11.37
N ILE A 51 -5.79 1.01 10.93
CA ILE A 51 -5.16 -0.08 11.70
C ILE A 51 -3.88 0.34 12.43
N VAL A 52 -3.31 1.51 12.12
CA VAL A 52 -2.06 2.05 12.71
C VAL A 52 -2.34 3.35 13.44
#